data_AF-A0A4Q3TFG1-F1
#
_entry.id   AF-A0A4Q3TFG1-F1
#
_cell.length_a   1.000
_cell.length_b   1.000
_cell.length_c   1.000
_cell.angle_alpha   90.00
_cell.angle_beta   90.00
_cell.angle_gamma   90.00
#
_symmetry.space_group_name_H-M   'P 1'
#
loop_
_entity.id
_entity.type
_entity.pdbx_description
1 polymer ?
#
loop_
_entity_poly.entity_id
_entity_poly.type
_entity_poly.pdbx_seq_one_letter_code
_entity_poly.pdbx_strand_id
1 'polypeptide(L)' 'MSITCFIRYQIDPFQRDVFRQYAEAWGRIIPRCGGNLLGYFLPHEG' A
#
# COMPACT_ATOMS: atom_id res chain seq x y z
N MET A 1 5.60 10.80 20.06
CA MET A 1 6.56 10.88 18.94
C MET A 1 5.98 10.05 17.79
N SER A 2 5.78 10.63 16.61
CA SER A 2 5.15 9.93 15.47
C SER A 2 6.22 9.55 14.46
N ILE A 3 6.20 8.29 14.01
CA ILE A 3 7.10 7.78 12.97
C ILE A 3 6.25 7.53 11.73
N THR A 4 6.69 8.07 10.59
CA THR A 4 6.09 7.74 9.29
C THR A 4 6.99 6.75 8.58
N CYS A 5 6.43 5.59 8.20
CA CYS A 5 7.13 4.55 7.46
C CYS A 5 6.71 4.62 5.99
N PHE A 6 7.70 4.56 5.09
CA PHE A 6 7.48 4.45 3.65
C PHE A 6 7.93 3.08 3.18
N ILE A 7 7.03 2.35 2.52
CA ILE A 7 7.33 1.03 1.96
C ILE A 7 7.27 1.17 0.44
N ARG A 8 8.36 0.79 -0.23
CA ARG A 8 8.43 0.76 -1.70
C ARG A 8 8.51 -0.69 -2.15
N TYR A 9 7.57 -1.09 -3.00
CA TYR A 9 7.54 -2.41 -3.60
C TYR A 9 8.09 -2.36 -5.02
N GLN A 10 8.81 -3.40 -5.41
CA GLN A 10 9.05 -3.74 -6.81
C GLN A 10 8.15 -4.92 -7.14
N ILE A 11 7.27 -4.75 -8.12
CA ILE A 11 6.25 -5.74 -8.49
C ILE A 11 6.44 -6.14 -9.94
N ASP A 12 5.96 -7.32 -10.29
CA ASP A 12 5.79 -7.73 -11.68
C ASP A 12 4.75 -6.78 -12.35
N PRO A 13 5.09 -6.13 -13.49
CA PRO A 13 4.16 -5.26 -14.22
C PRO A 13 2.83 -5.93 -14.56
N PHE A 14 2.85 -7.23 -14.86
CA PHE A 14 1.66 -8.00 -15.23
C PHE A 14 0.78 -8.39 -14.04
N GLN A 15 1.29 -8.23 -12.80
CA GLN A 15 0.56 -8.54 -11.58
C GLN A 15 0.01 -7.30 -10.86
N ARG A 16 -0.01 -6.15 -11.53
CA ARG A 16 -0.45 -4.87 -10.96
C ARG A 16 -1.87 -4.92 -10.39
N ASP A 17 -2.80 -5.59 -11.06
CA ASP A 17 -4.20 -5.66 -10.61
C ASP A 17 -4.36 -6.55 -9.37
N VAL A 18 -3.61 -7.65 -9.29
CA VAL A 18 -3.55 -8.49 -8.08
C VAL A 18 -2.94 -7.71 -6.92
N PHE A 19 -1.88 -6.95 -7.20
CA PHE A 19 -1.25 -6.08 -6.22
C PHE A 19 -2.18 -4.96 -5.73
N ARG A 20 -3.06 -4.43 -6.60
CA ARG A 20 -4.09 -3.46 -6.19
C ARG A 20 -5.04 -4.05 -5.14
N GLN A 21 -5.50 -5.28 -5.34
CA GLN A 21 -6.38 -5.94 -4.37
C GLN A 21 -5.68 -6.14 -3.01
N TYR A 22 -4.41 -6.54 -3.05
CA TYR A 22 -3.56 -6.61 -1.85
C TYR A 22 -3.40 -5.24 -1.17
N ALA A 23 -3.18 -4.18 -1.96
CA ALA A 23 -3.04 -2.80 -1.48
C ALA A 23 -4.29 -2.30 -0.76
N GLU A 24 -5.48 -2.56 -1.33
CA GLU A 24 -6.77 -2.13 -0.77
C GLU A 24 -7.03 -2.73 0.63
N ALA A 25 -6.54 -3.94 0.89
CA ALA A 25 -6.68 -4.58 2.21
C ALA A 25 -6.00 -3.76 3.32
N TRP A 26 -4.88 -3.09 3.03
CA TRP A 26 -4.16 -2.27 4.00
C TRP A 26 -4.97 -1.08 4.52
N GLY A 27 -5.90 -0.56 3.72
CA GLY A 27 -6.83 0.49 4.13
C GLY A 27 -7.67 0.11 5.35
N ARG A 28 -7.93 -1.19 5.54
CA ARG A 28 -8.66 -1.71 6.71
C ARG A 28 -7.72 -2.19 7.82
N ILE A 29 -6.58 -2.77 7.46
CA ILE A 29 -5.64 -3.39 8.41
C ILE A 29 -4.92 -2.33 9.24
N ILE A 30 -4.37 -1.28 8.60
CA ILE A 30 -3.54 -0.27 9.30
C ILE A 30 -4.33 0.45 10.41
N PRO A 31 -5.56 0.94 10.17
CA PRO A 31 -6.36 1.55 11.25
C PRO A 31 -6.68 0.57 12.38
N ARG A 32 -6.95 -0.71 12.08
CA ARG A 32 -7.20 -1.74 13.09
C ARG A 32 -5.99 -2.01 13.98
N CYS A 33 -4.79 -1.78 13.48
CA CYS A 33 -3.54 -1.89 14.24
C CYS A 33 -3.13 -0.58 14.94
N GLY A 34 -4.00 0.45 14.94
CA GLY A 34 -3.72 1.75 15.56
C GLY A 34 -2.82 2.67 14.73
N GLY A 35 -2.56 2.31 13.46
CA GLY A 35 -1.80 3.13 12.53
C GLY A 35 -2.67 4.10 11.73
N ASN A 36 -2.03 5.10 11.13
CA ASN A 36 -2.68 6.00 10.19
C ASN A 36 -2.17 5.73 8.76
N LEU A 37 -3.05 5.30 7.85
CA LEU A 37 -2.70 5.16 6.44
C LEU A 37 -2.72 6.53 5.76
N LEU A 38 -1.53 7.06 5.48
CA LEU A 38 -1.39 8.37 4.81
C LEU A 38 -1.65 8.28 3.30
N GLY A 39 -1.30 7.17 2.67
CA GLY A 39 -1.51 6.96 1.24
C GLY A 39 -0.94 5.64 0.74
N TYR A 40 -1.53 5.13 -0.33
CA TYR A 40 -1.04 3.97 -1.06
C TYR A 40 -1.10 4.29 -2.55
N PHE A 41 0.04 4.20 -3.23
CA PHE A 41 0.19 4.63 -4.62
C PHE A 41 0.64 3.45 -5.49
N LEU A 42 -0.05 3.23 -6.60
CA LEU A 42 0.39 2.28 -7.63
C LEU A 42 0.96 3.04 -8.83
N PRO A 43 1.93 2.44 -9.55
CA PRO A 43 2.42 3.01 -10.80
C PRO A 43 1.26 3.17 -11.79
N HIS A 44 1.16 4.38 -12.35
CA HIS A 44 0.21 4.70 -13.41
C HIS A 44 0.70 4.21 -14.77
N GLU A 45 2.03 4.29 -15.00
CA GLU A 45 2.71 3.79 -16.19
C GLU A 45 3.73 2.73 -15.79
N GLY A 46 3.74 1.61 -16.53
CA GLY A 46 4.54 0.40 -16.30
C GLY A 46 4.01 -0.76 -17.12
#